data_AF-A0A7S1YX56-F1
#
_entry.id   AF-A0A7S1YX56-F1
#
_cell.length_a   1.000
_cell.length_b   1.000
_cell.length_c   1.000
_cell.angle_alpha   90.00
_cell.angle_beta   90.00
_cell.angle_gamma   90.00
#
_symmetry.space_group_name_H-M   'P 1'
#
loop_
_entity.id
_entity.type
_entity.pdbx_description
1 polymer ?
#
loop_
_entity_poly.entity_id
_entity_poly.type
_entity_poly.pdbx_seq_one_letter_code
_entity_poly.pdbx_strand_id
1 'polypeptide(L)'
;GGGAATVSGAVDVRAHAFEGGNVQLRSRVDLGPAEVVASGGTSASSLAKAIIHQISRWETDHVQGRLGSMYDSMGDTMLKSLRRVMPVTRTRMDWNVGTHRIAKNFATGGGGEKRG
;
A
#
# COMPACT_ATOMS: atom_id res chain seq x y z
N GLY A 1 -3.84 29.31 -31.18
CA GLY A 1 -3.85 28.21 -32.17
C GLY A 1 -4.36 26.96 -31.49
N GLY A 2 -5.43 26.34 -32.00
CA GLY A 2 -6.21 25.29 -31.31
C GLY A 2 -5.59 23.88 -31.30
N GLY A 3 -4.28 23.77 -31.05
CA GLY A 3 -3.54 22.49 -31.09
C GLY A 3 -3.03 21.97 -29.75
N ALA A 4 -3.21 22.71 -28.66
CA ALA A 4 -2.71 22.34 -27.33
C ALA A 4 -3.76 22.65 -26.25
N ALA A 5 -3.77 21.84 -25.20
CA ALA A 5 -4.61 22.03 -24.03
C ALA A 5 -3.90 21.55 -22.77
N THR A 6 -4.07 22.28 -21.67
CA THR A 6 -3.66 21.83 -20.34
C THR A 6 -4.81 21.03 -19.72
N VAL A 7 -4.53 19.82 -19.25
CA VAL A 7 -5.50 18.92 -18.62
C VAL A 7 -5.11 18.68 -17.17
N SER A 8 -6.08 18.70 -16.28
CA SER A 8 -5.95 18.33 -14.87
C SER A 8 -7.23 17.65 -14.41
N GLY A 9 -7.15 16.78 -13.41
CA GLY A 9 -8.32 16.09 -12.88
C GLY A 9 -8.02 15.36 -11.59
N ALA A 10 -8.99 14.58 -11.11
CA ALA A 10 -8.80 13.69 -9.99
C ALA A 10 -9.58 12.39 -10.22
N VAL A 11 -9.05 11.28 -9.72
CA VAL A 11 -9.71 9.98 -9.76
C VAL A 11 -9.96 9.52 -8.33
N ASP A 12 -11.24 9.28 -8.02
CA ASP A 12 -11.72 8.72 -6.76
C ASP A 12 -12.08 7.24 -6.95
N VAL A 13 -11.40 6.35 -6.22
CA VAL A 13 -11.70 4.92 -6.19
C VAL A 13 -12.26 4.55 -4.82
N ARG A 14 -13.42 3.89 -4.80
CA ARG A 14 -14.10 3.44 -3.58
C ARG A 14 -14.52 1.99 -3.73
N ALA A 15 -14.12 1.16 -2.77
CA ALA A 15 -14.54 -0.23 -2.69
C ALA A 15 -15.05 -0.54 -1.29
N HIS A 16 -16.10 -1.35 -1.20
CA HIS A 16 -16.72 -1.75 0.06
C HIS A 16 -17.03 -3.24 0.01
N ALA A 17 -16.42 -4.01 0.91
CA ALA A 17 -16.71 -5.41 1.13
C ALA A 17 -17.32 -5.59 2.51
N PHE A 18 -18.45 -6.30 2.59
CA PHE A 18 -19.19 -6.50 3.83
C PHE A 18 -19.43 -7.98 4.19
N GLU A 19 -18.79 -8.91 3.48
CA GLU A 19 -18.85 -10.33 3.79
C GLU A 19 -17.84 -10.68 4.89
N GLY A 20 -18.31 -11.19 6.02
CA GLY A 20 -17.46 -11.55 7.16
C GLY A 20 -16.84 -10.37 7.93
N GLY A 21 -17.27 -9.13 7.65
CA GLY A 21 -16.77 -7.91 8.29
C GLY A 21 -17.21 -6.65 7.54
N ASN A 22 -16.64 -5.48 7.87
CA ASN A 22 -16.87 -4.23 7.13
C ASN A 22 -15.51 -3.63 6.75
N VAL A 23 -15.14 -3.75 5.48
CA VAL A 23 -13.85 -3.28 4.94
C VAL A 23 -14.10 -2.29 3.82
N GLN A 24 -13.49 -1.11 3.93
CA GLN A 24 -13.62 -0.04 2.94
C GLN A 24 -12.24 0.42 2.46
N LEU A 25 -12.13 0.64 1.16
CA LEU A 25 -11.00 1.32 0.53
C LEU A 25 -11.51 2.63 -0.06
N ARG A 26 -10.83 3.73 0.27
CA ARG A 26 -11.03 5.03 -0.37
C ARG A 26 -9.66 5.54 -0.81
N SER A 27 -9.49 5.70 -2.11
CA SER A 27 -8.28 6.25 -2.71
C SER A 27 -8.66 7.42 -3.58
N ARG A 28 -7.91 8.52 -3.48
CA ARG A 28 -8.04 9.67 -4.37
C ARG A 28 -6.66 10.01 -4.90
N VAL A 29 -6.58 10.19 -6.22
CA VAL A 29 -5.36 10.59 -6.91
C VAL A 29 -5.68 11.85 -7.71
N ASP A 30 -5.10 12.97 -7.33
CA ASP A 30 -5.13 14.19 -8.13
C ASP A 30 -4.07 14.07 -9.25
N LEU A 31 -4.45 14.47 -10.46
CA LEU A 31 -3.70 14.29 -11.71
C LEU A 31 -3.51 15.63 -12.43
N GLY A 32 -2.30 15.82 -12.96
CA GLY A 32 -1.92 17.02 -13.69
C GLY A 32 -1.38 18.15 -12.80
N PRO A 33 -1.22 19.36 -13.37
CA PRO A 33 -1.51 19.71 -14.76
C PRO A 33 -0.57 19.00 -15.75
N ALA A 34 -1.09 18.60 -16.91
CA ALA A 34 -0.31 18.08 -18.04
C ALA A 34 -0.69 18.81 -19.33
N GLU A 35 0.34 19.22 -20.07
CA GLU A 35 0.20 19.77 -21.42
C GLU A 35 -0.03 18.63 -22.41
N VAL A 36 -1.09 18.74 -23.21
CA VAL A 36 -1.44 17.79 -24.26
C VAL A 36 -1.45 18.50 -25.60
N VAL A 37 -0.72 17.96 -26.57
CA VAL A 37 -0.57 18.55 -27.90
C VAL A 37 -1.09 17.57 -28.95
N ALA A 38 -1.88 18.08 -29.90
CA ALA A 38 -2.43 17.31 -31.01
C ALA A 38 -1.32 16.83 -31.96
N SER A 39 -1.27 15.52 -32.23
CA SER A 39 -0.34 14.94 -33.20
C SER A 39 -0.89 15.10 -34.63
N GLY A 40 -0.12 15.71 -35.53
CA GLY A 40 -0.42 15.74 -36.97
C GLY A 40 -1.45 16.78 -37.44
N GLY A 41 -1.72 17.83 -36.66
CA GLY A 41 -2.53 18.99 -37.09
C GLY A 41 -3.38 19.60 -35.97
N THR A 42 -3.86 20.83 -36.17
CA THR A 42 -4.69 21.58 -35.21
C THR A 42 -6.19 21.25 -35.28
N SER A 43 -6.54 20.01 -35.66
CA SER A 43 -7.95 19.60 -35.71
C SER A 43 -8.45 19.24 -34.31
N ALA A 44 -9.70 19.60 -34.01
CA ALA A 44 -10.33 19.30 -32.73
C ALA A 44 -10.36 17.78 -32.43
N SER A 45 -10.49 16.95 -33.49
CA SER A 45 -10.47 15.48 -33.35
C SER A 45 -9.10 14.95 -32.93
N SER A 46 -8.00 15.52 -33.44
CA SER A 46 -6.66 15.10 -33.04
C SER A 46 -6.36 15.47 -31.58
N LEU A 47 -6.76 16.68 -31.16
CA LEU A 47 -6.63 17.09 -29.76
C LEU A 47 -7.45 16.19 -28.82
N ALA A 48 -8.69 15.85 -29.19
CA ALA A 48 -9.52 14.94 -28.39
C ALA A 48 -8.87 13.55 -28.21
N LYS A 49 -8.29 12.98 -29.29
CA LYS A 49 -7.56 11.70 -29.21
C LYS A 49 -6.35 11.80 -28.27
N ALA A 50 -5.59 12.88 -28.34
CA ALA A 50 -4.43 13.10 -27.47
C ALA A 50 -4.85 13.21 -25.99
N ILE A 51 -5.97 13.89 -25.71
CA ILE A 51 -6.53 13.99 -24.34
C ILE A 51 -6.97 12.62 -23.83
N ILE A 52 -7.71 11.84 -24.64
CA ILE A 52 -8.15 10.49 -24.25
C ILE A 52 -6.95 9.59 -23.96
N HIS A 53 -5.91 9.65 -24.80
CA HIS A 53 -4.68 8.91 -24.59
C HIS A 53 -3.98 9.32 -23.28
N GLN A 54 -3.94 10.62 -22.96
CA GLN A 54 -3.38 11.11 -21.71
C GLN A 54 -4.16 10.60 -20.49
N ILE A 55 -5.50 10.60 -20.56
CA ILE A 55 -6.35 10.07 -19.49
C ILE A 55 -6.12 8.57 -19.29
N SER A 56 -6.12 7.78 -20.37
CA SER A 56 -5.88 6.34 -20.29
C SER A 56 -4.52 6.01 -19.67
N ARG A 57 -3.48 6.77 -20.03
CA ARG A 57 -2.16 6.65 -19.40
C ARG A 57 -2.21 6.92 -17.90
N TRP A 58 -2.91 7.97 -17.48
CA TRP A 58 -3.06 8.28 -16.06
C TRP A 58 -3.79 7.19 -15.28
N GLU A 59 -4.85 6.61 -15.86
CA GLU A 59 -5.59 5.51 -15.24
C GLU A 59 -4.71 4.27 -15.04
N THR A 60 -3.91 3.89 -16.04
CA THR A 60 -3.02 2.73 -15.94
C THR A 60 -1.85 3.00 -14.98
N ASP A 61 -1.09 4.07 -15.21
CA ASP A 61 0.17 4.31 -14.50
C ASP A 61 -0.07 4.79 -13.06
N HIS A 62 -0.99 5.74 -12.87
CA HIS A 62 -1.17 6.41 -11.59
C HIS A 62 -2.30 5.85 -10.74
N VAL A 63 -3.33 5.25 -11.33
CA VAL A 63 -4.43 4.69 -10.53
C VAL A 63 -4.20 3.19 -10.31
N GLN A 64 -4.14 2.40 -11.38
CA GLN A 64 -3.98 0.95 -11.28
C GLN A 64 -2.60 0.56 -10.70
N GLY A 65 -1.51 1.14 -11.22
CA GLY A 65 -0.16 0.86 -10.73
C GLY A 65 0.04 1.20 -9.24
N ARG A 66 -0.48 2.35 -8.79
CA ARG A 66 -0.41 2.75 -7.36
C ARG A 66 -1.25 1.86 -6.47
N LEU A 67 -2.45 1.47 -6.90
CA LEU A 67 -3.28 0.54 -6.13
C LEU A 67 -2.62 -0.84 -6.02
N GLY A 68 -2.05 -1.36 -7.11
CA GLY A 68 -1.32 -2.63 -7.11
C GLY A 68 -0.14 -2.61 -6.12
N SER A 69 0.77 -1.64 -6.26
CA SER A 69 1.92 -1.50 -5.35
C SER A 69 1.53 -1.27 -3.88
N MET A 70 0.44 -0.54 -3.63
CA MET A 70 -0.10 -0.37 -2.28
C MET A 70 -0.57 -1.70 -1.70
N TYR A 71 -1.30 -2.53 -2.46
CA TYR A 71 -1.74 -3.84 -2.00
C TYR A 71 -0.57 -4.79 -1.74
N ASP A 72 0.44 -4.81 -2.62
CA ASP A 72 1.64 -5.65 -2.45
C ASP A 72 2.42 -5.25 -1.18
N SER A 73 2.63 -3.94 -0.96
CA SER A 73 3.34 -3.46 0.23
C SER A 73 2.56 -3.69 1.52
N MET A 74 1.23 -3.58 1.49
CA MET A 74 0.36 -3.72 2.67
C MET A 74 0.43 -5.13 3.27
N GLY A 75 0.39 -6.17 2.43
CA GLY A 75 0.44 -7.56 2.88
C GLY A 75 1.76 -7.92 3.58
N ASP A 76 2.88 -7.46 3.03
CA ASP A 76 4.20 -7.90 3.48
C ASP A 76 4.84 -7.03 4.56
N THR A 77 4.56 -5.73 4.57
CA THR A 77 5.21 -4.81 5.51
C THR A 77 4.22 -4.23 6.51
N MET A 78 3.14 -3.63 6.03
CA MET A 78 2.27 -2.80 6.86
C MET A 78 1.41 -3.64 7.82
N LEU A 79 0.82 -4.75 7.36
CA LEU A 79 0.05 -5.62 8.23
C LEU A 79 0.94 -6.43 9.19
N LYS A 80 2.11 -6.87 8.72
CA LYS A 80 3.06 -7.64 9.57
C LYS A 80 3.70 -6.78 10.65
N SER A 81 3.87 -5.48 10.42
CA SER A 81 4.37 -4.55 11.44
C SER A 81 3.36 -4.33 12.57
N LEU A 82 2.06 -4.29 12.25
CA LEU A 82 1.00 -4.29 13.25
C LEU A 82 0.92 -5.62 14.01
N ARG A 83 0.88 -6.74 13.30
CA ARG A 83 0.79 -8.07 13.92
C ARG A 83 1.54 -9.11 13.10
N ARG A 84 2.56 -9.70 13.72
CA ARG A 84 3.30 -10.82 13.14
C ARG A 84 2.46 -12.09 13.16
N VAL A 85 2.63 -12.92 12.13
CA VAL A 85 2.01 -14.25 12.06
C VAL A 85 2.58 -15.18 13.14
N MET A 86 3.86 -15.04 13.49
CA MET A 86 4.49 -15.75 14.61
C MET A 86 5.37 -14.80 15.44
N PRO A 87 5.59 -15.13 16.73
CA PRO A 87 6.62 -14.50 17.54
C PRO A 87 8.00 -14.50 16.86
N VAL A 88 8.88 -13.59 17.25
CA VAL A 88 10.24 -13.47 16.70
C VAL A 88 11.00 -14.80 16.77
N THR A 89 10.78 -15.56 17.85
CA THR A 89 11.36 -16.87 18.11
C THR A 89 10.92 -17.97 17.14
N ARG A 90 9.90 -17.70 16.30
CA ARG A 90 9.24 -18.68 15.41
C ARG A 90 8.67 -19.89 16.14
N THR A 91 8.42 -19.76 17.44
CA THR A 91 7.74 -20.76 18.27
C THR A 91 6.38 -20.20 18.68
N ARG A 92 5.36 -21.07 18.72
CA ARG A 92 4.06 -20.70 19.29
C ARG A 92 4.28 -20.31 20.76
N MET A 93 3.49 -19.36 21.23
CA MET A 93 3.53 -18.96 22.64
C MET A 93 3.15 -20.17 23.49
N ASP A 94 4.05 -20.57 24.39
CA ASP A 94 3.68 -21.46 25.48
C ASP A 94 2.84 -20.63 26.46
N TRP A 95 1.65 -21.10 26.81
CA TRP A 95 0.77 -20.43 27.77
C TRP A 95 0.92 -20.98 29.19
N ASN A 96 1.76 -22.01 29.39
CA ASN A 96 2.01 -22.58 30.70
C ASN A 96 2.79 -21.58 31.58
N VAL A 97 2.06 -20.94 32.50
CA VAL A 97 2.60 -19.94 33.43
C VAL A 97 3.67 -20.50 34.37
N GLY A 98 3.64 -21.82 34.63
CA GLY A 98 4.61 -22.51 35.48
C GLY A 98 5.99 -22.65 34.83
N THR A 99 6.06 -22.97 33.54
CA THR A 99 7.32 -23.08 32.78
C THR A 99 7.99 -21.72 32.61
N HIS A 100 7.22 -20.65 32.39
CA HIS A 100 7.76 -19.27 32.29
C HIS A 100 8.39 -18.77 33.59
N ARG A 101 7.79 -19.09 34.74
CA ARG A 101 8.34 -18.70 36.05
C ARG A 101 9.65 -19.43 36.35
N ILE A 102 9.72 -20.72 36.01
CA ILE A 102 10.92 -21.55 36.22
C ILE A 102 12.05 -21.11 35.30
N ALA A 103 11.79 -20.90 34.00
CA ALA A 103 12.80 -20.43 33.04
C ALA A 103 13.36 -19.03 33.40
N LYS A 104 12.51 -18.11 33.89
CA LYS A 104 12.95 -16.79 34.35
C LYS A 104 13.88 -16.89 35.57
N ASN A 105 13.62 -17.80 36.50
CA ASN A 105 14.47 -18.04 37.66
C ASN A 105 15.84 -18.64 37.26
N PHE A 106 15.88 -19.55 36.28
CA PHE A 106 17.14 -20.10 35.77
C PHE A 106 17.96 -19.10 34.95
N ALA A 107 17.32 -18.26 34.13
CA ALA A 107 18.03 -17.24 33.34
C ALA A 107 18.64 -16.11 34.21
N THR A 108 18.05 -15.82 35.38
CA THR A 108 18.50 -14.76 36.30
C THR A 108 19.48 -15.30 37.36
N GLY A 109 19.57 -16.62 37.55
CA GLY A 109 20.39 -17.27 38.58
C GLY A 109 21.81 -17.67 38.16
N GLY A 110 22.28 -17.28 36.97
CA GLY A 110 23.59 -17.68 36.43
C GLY A 110 24.77 -16.78 36.79
N GLY A 111 24.60 -15.75 37.62
CA GLY A 111 25.64 -14.78 37.98
C GLY A 111 25.92 -14.73 39.48
N GLY A 112 27.04 -15.30 39.90
CA GLY A 112 27.54 -15.32 41.29
C GLY A 112 27.22 -16.65 41.98
N GLU A 113 28.16 -17.48 42.41
CA GLU A 113 29.29 -17.15 43.28
C GLU A 113 30.38 -18.23 43.13
N LYS A 114 31.61 -17.85 42.76
CA LYS A 114 32.82 -18.67 42.98
C LYS A 114 33.41 -18.25 44.33
N ARG A 115 33.12 -18.96 45.42
CA ARG A 115 33.85 -18.91 46.71
C ARG A 115 33.56 -20.23 47.46
N GLY A 116 34.49 -20.97 48.02
CA GLY A 116 35.95 -20.97 48.06
C GLY A 116 36.39 -22.36 48.49
#